data_AF-A0A8J5LXP5-F1
#
_entry.id   AF-A0A8J5LXP5-F1
#
_cell.length_a   1.000
_cell.length_b   1.000
_cell.length_c   1.000
_cell.angle_alpha   90.00
_cell.angle_beta   90.00
_cell.angle_gamma   90.00
#
_symmetry.space_group_name_H-M   'P 1'
#
loop_
_entity.id
_entity.type
_entity.pdbx_description
1 polymer ?
#
loop_
_entity_poly.entity_id
_entity_poly.type
_entity_poly.pdbx_seq_one_letter_code
_entity_poly.pdbx_strand_id
1 'polypeptide(L)'
;MARGKPLTPQEKCRIVKAHEYFTSEEKAGRSWGVGTRERVGACLDIGLATVARVISFWNKNPGTKFDEPLETKRSGHSKYTSPELRGVIREFVIAENEATRPITAQPIANHVALLVTTTKTMSTMTAMQVMRPIIAAATTMQMIKL
;
A
#
# COMPACT_ATOMS: atom_id res chain seq x y z
N MET A 1 20.76 12.70 -1.42
CA MET A 1 20.26 13.24 -0.14
C MET A 1 20.22 12.11 0.88
N ALA A 2 20.98 12.19 1.96
CA ALA A 2 20.94 11.19 3.03
C ALA A 2 19.56 11.19 3.70
N ARG A 3 19.01 10.01 3.99
CA ARG A 3 17.75 9.89 4.75
C ARG A 3 18.00 10.38 6.18
N GLY A 4 17.19 11.33 6.64
CA GLY A 4 17.19 11.75 8.04
C GLY A 4 16.79 10.59 8.97
N LYS A 5 17.37 10.56 10.17
CA LYS A 5 17.05 9.56 11.19
C LYS A 5 15.56 9.67 11.58
N PRO A 6 14.82 8.56 11.66
CA PRO A 6 13.42 8.59 12.10
C PRO A 6 13.33 9.02 13.57
N LEU A 7 12.26 9.76 13.90
CA LEU A 7 11.99 10.18 15.28
C LEU A 7 11.67 8.95 16.15
N THR A 8 12.34 8.88 17.29
CA THR A 8 12.07 7.94 18.38
C THR A 8 10.68 8.21 19.00
N PRO A 9 10.07 7.21 19.65
CA PRO A 9 8.81 7.40 20.38
C PRO A 9 8.89 8.53 21.43
N GLN A 10 10.02 8.61 22.13
CA GLN A 10 10.25 9.65 23.15
C GLN A 10 10.28 11.06 22.55
N GLU A 11 10.92 11.25 21.39
CA GLU A 11 10.92 12.54 20.69
C GLU A 11 9.51 12.95 20.28
N LYS A 12 8.69 12.01 19.79
CA LYS A 12 7.27 12.26 19.46
C LYS A 12 6.46 12.67 20.70
N CYS A 13 6.66 11.98 21.83
CA CYS A 13 6.04 12.36 23.11
C CYS A 13 6.44 13.77 23.57
N ARG A 14 7.72 14.15 23.43
CA ARG A 14 8.19 15.50 23.76
C ARG A 14 7.52 16.56 22.90
N ILE A 15 7.34 16.30 21.59
CA ILE A 15 6.62 17.19 20.68
C ILE A 15 5.17 17.41 21.14
N VAL A 16 4.46 16.33 21.51
CA VAL A 16 3.07 16.44 21.99
C VAL A 16 2.99 17.27 23.26
N LYS A 17 3.83 16.99 24.27
CA LYS A 17 3.86 17.75 25.52
C LYS A 17 4.20 19.22 25.31
N ALA A 18 5.19 19.52 24.46
CA ALA A 18 5.55 20.89 24.13
C ALA A 18 4.40 21.62 23.42
N HIS A 19 3.71 20.93 22.51
CA HIS A 19 2.55 21.50 21.82
C HIS A 19 1.40 21.80 22.78
N GLU A 20 1.09 20.89 23.71
CA GLU A 20 0.08 21.11 24.76
C GLU A 20 0.43 22.32 25.64
N TYR A 21 1.70 22.42 26.06
CA TYR A 21 2.20 23.57 26.82
C TYR A 21 2.07 24.89 26.04
N PHE A 22 2.55 24.96 24.80
CA PHE A 22 2.46 26.21 24.04
C PHE A 22 1.01 26.57 23.66
N THR A 23 0.12 25.56 23.55
CA THR A 23 -1.32 25.78 23.38
C THR A 23 -1.94 26.39 24.64
N SER A 24 -1.54 25.95 25.85
CA SER A 24 -2.03 26.56 27.10
C SER A 24 -1.48 27.97 27.28
N GLU A 25 -0.23 28.22 26.92
CA GLU A 25 0.37 29.55 26.89
C GLU A 25 -0.34 30.49 25.91
N GLU A 26 -0.73 29.98 24.74
CA GLU A 26 -1.52 30.75 23.75
C GLU A 26 -2.89 31.13 24.30
N LYS A 27 -3.59 30.19 24.93
CA LYS A 27 -4.86 30.46 25.62
C LYS A 27 -4.71 31.47 26.76
N ALA A 28 -3.55 31.51 27.40
CA ALA A 28 -3.23 32.49 28.44
C ALA A 28 -2.72 33.84 27.89
N GLY A 29 -2.73 34.04 26.57
CA GLY A 29 -2.28 35.29 25.93
C GLY A 29 -0.76 35.47 25.88
N ARG A 30 0.04 34.45 26.23
CA ARG A 30 1.51 34.48 26.25
C ARG A 30 2.13 33.95 24.95
N SER A 31 1.42 34.08 23.83
CA SER A 31 1.92 33.63 22.52
C SER A 31 2.86 34.64 21.86
N TRP A 32 2.82 35.92 22.26
CA TRP A 32 3.61 37.00 21.67
C TRP A 32 3.47 37.08 20.13
N GLY A 33 2.32 36.65 19.61
CA GLY A 33 2.05 36.61 18.16
C GLY A 33 2.72 35.47 17.40
N VAL A 34 3.46 34.57 18.08
CA VAL A 34 4.13 33.43 17.44
C VAL A 34 3.26 32.18 17.52
N GLY A 35 3.07 31.52 16.37
CA GLY A 35 2.25 30.32 16.29
C GLY A 35 2.79 29.18 17.17
N THR A 36 1.89 28.44 17.82
CA THR A 36 2.25 27.30 18.69
C THR A 36 3.19 26.29 18.02
N ARG A 37 2.97 25.98 16.74
CA ARG A 37 3.85 25.08 15.96
C ARG A 37 5.27 25.63 15.77
N GLU A 38 5.41 26.94 15.59
CA GLU A 38 6.71 27.61 15.42
C GLU A 38 7.49 27.59 16.72
N ARG A 39 6.82 27.86 17.85
CA ARG A 39 7.41 27.78 19.19
C ARG A 39 7.90 26.37 19.52
N VAL A 40 7.13 25.33 19.17
CA VAL A 40 7.55 23.92 19.33
C VAL A 40 8.77 23.61 18.47
N GLY A 41 8.76 24.03 17.19
CA GLY A 41 9.85 23.79 16.26
C GLY A 41 11.15 24.45 16.72
N ALA A 42 11.08 25.70 17.18
CA ALA A 42 12.22 26.43 17.72
C ALA A 42 12.72 25.84 19.05
N CYS A 43 11.82 25.40 19.93
CA CYS A 43 12.16 24.85 21.24
C CYS A 43 12.87 23.49 21.16
N LEU A 44 12.46 22.62 20.22
CA LEU A 44 12.98 21.26 20.09
C LEU A 44 14.00 21.10 18.96
N ASP A 45 14.27 22.15 18.18
CA ASP A 45 15.06 22.13 16.95
C ASP A 45 14.54 21.08 15.94
N ILE A 46 13.23 21.11 15.69
CA ILE A 46 12.53 20.17 14.81
C ILE A 46 11.79 20.94 13.73
N GLY A 47 11.94 20.48 12.48
CA GLY A 47 11.25 21.08 11.34
C GLY A 47 9.72 21.12 11.52
N LEU A 48 9.11 22.25 11.14
CA LEU A 48 7.67 22.52 11.32
C LEU A 48 6.77 21.43 10.70
N ALA A 49 7.18 20.87 9.55
CA ALA A 49 6.48 19.80 8.88
C ALA A 49 6.41 18.51 9.73
N THR A 50 7.47 18.22 10.48
CA THR A 50 7.53 17.07 11.38
C THR A 50 6.60 17.26 12.57
N VAL A 51 6.61 18.46 13.18
CA VAL A 51 5.69 18.81 14.26
C VAL A 51 4.24 18.65 13.80
N ALA A 52 3.88 19.22 12.64
CA ALA A 52 2.53 19.10 12.09
C ALA A 52 2.11 17.64 11.87
N ARG A 53 3.03 16.79 11.38
CA ARG A 53 2.75 15.38 11.13
C ARG A 53 2.53 14.59 12.42
N VAL A 54 3.34 14.84 13.46
CA VAL A 54 3.19 14.18 14.77
C VAL A 54 1.89 14.60 15.44
N ILE A 55 1.57 15.91 15.45
CA ILE A 55 0.33 16.41 16.05
C ILE A 55 -0.91 15.95 15.28
N SER A 56 -0.85 15.90 13.94
CA SER A 56 -1.95 15.34 13.15
C SER A 56 -2.18 13.86 13.46
N PHE A 57 -1.11 13.08 13.66
CA PHE A 57 -1.21 11.67 14.04
C PHE A 57 -1.82 11.52 15.44
N TRP A 58 -1.39 12.34 16.40
CA TRP A 58 -1.91 12.37 17.77
C TRP A 58 -3.39 12.76 17.82
N ASN A 59 -3.79 13.81 17.10
CA ASN A 59 -5.19 14.26 17.08
C ASN A 59 -6.14 13.21 16.49
N LYS A 60 -5.65 12.35 15.58
CA LYS A 60 -6.43 11.21 15.05
C LYS A 60 -6.53 10.05 16.03
N ASN A 61 -5.54 9.89 16.91
CA ASN A 61 -5.44 8.77 17.84
C ASN A 61 -4.99 9.28 19.23
N PRO A 62 -5.89 9.90 20.01
CA PRO A 62 -5.53 10.41 21.33
C PRO A 62 -5.13 9.26 22.26
N GLY A 63 -4.02 9.42 22.97
CA GLY A 63 -3.52 8.42 23.92
C GLY A 63 -2.60 7.34 23.34
N THR A 64 -2.21 7.43 22.05
CA THR A 64 -1.24 6.49 21.47
C THR A 64 0.14 6.65 22.08
N LYS A 65 0.77 5.57 22.53
CA LYS A 65 2.10 5.64 23.16
C LYS A 65 3.28 5.76 22.19
N PHE A 66 3.03 5.89 20.88
CA PHE A 66 4.07 5.85 19.82
C PHE A 66 5.01 4.63 19.87
N ASP A 67 4.66 3.60 20.66
CA ASP A 67 5.52 2.47 21.02
C ASP A 67 5.82 1.54 19.85
N GLU A 68 4.90 1.44 18.89
CA GLU A 68 5.10 0.62 17.71
C GLU A 68 5.85 1.42 16.64
N PRO A 69 6.98 0.91 16.12
CA PRO A 69 7.47 1.34 14.83
C PRO A 69 6.35 1.01 13.85
N LEU A 70 5.60 2.02 13.39
CA LEU A 70 4.80 1.84 12.19
C LEU A 70 5.80 1.37 11.13
N GLU A 71 5.70 0.11 10.74
CA GLU A 71 6.33 -0.34 9.51
C GLU A 71 5.90 0.67 8.47
N THR A 72 6.83 1.50 8.03
CA THR A 72 6.63 2.30 6.84
C THR A 72 6.66 1.30 5.70
N LYS A 73 5.55 0.56 5.54
CA LYS A 73 5.18 -0.05 4.29
C LYS A 73 5.04 1.15 3.37
N ARG A 74 6.16 1.54 2.73
CA ARG A 74 6.05 2.16 1.42
C ARG A 74 5.18 1.17 0.67
N SER A 75 3.93 1.53 0.48
CA SER A 75 3.01 0.82 -0.38
C SER A 75 3.47 1.02 -1.83
N GLY A 76 4.69 0.60 -2.13
CA GLY A 76 4.99 -0.01 -3.40
C GLY A 76 4.38 -1.40 -3.37
N HIS A 77 3.05 -1.48 -3.32
CA HIS A 77 2.43 -2.66 -3.91
C HIS A 77 2.91 -2.64 -5.35
N SER A 78 3.81 -3.56 -5.70
CA SER A 78 3.92 -3.98 -7.10
C SER A 78 2.50 -4.29 -7.51
N LYS A 79 1.93 -3.47 -8.39
CA LYS A 79 0.51 -3.54 -8.72
C LYS A 79 0.12 -4.93 -9.23
N TYR A 80 1.09 -5.70 -9.73
CA TYR A 80 0.92 -7.08 -10.15
C TYR A 80 2.22 -7.87 -9.95
N THR A 81 2.34 -8.55 -8.81
CA THR A 81 3.21 -9.73 -8.72
C THR A 81 2.43 -10.86 -8.05
N SER A 82 1.29 -11.26 -8.64
CA SER A 82 0.85 -12.64 -8.42
C SER A 82 1.59 -13.50 -9.47
N PRO A 83 2.37 -14.51 -9.06
CA PRO A 83 2.96 -15.48 -9.98
C PRO A 83 1.90 -16.09 -10.93
N GLU A 84 0.66 -16.16 -10.45
CA GLU A 84 -0.51 -16.70 -11.13
C GLU A 84 -0.88 -15.92 -12.40
N LEU A 85 -0.93 -14.58 -12.36
CA LEU A 85 -1.26 -13.77 -13.54
C LEU A 85 -0.17 -13.85 -14.61
N ARG A 86 1.09 -14.01 -14.19
CA ARG A 86 2.22 -14.16 -15.11
C ARG A 86 2.13 -15.47 -15.90
N GLY A 87 1.67 -16.56 -15.27
CA GLY A 87 1.43 -17.84 -15.94
C GLY A 87 0.35 -17.72 -17.02
N VAL A 88 -0.81 -17.17 -16.64
CA VAL A 88 -1.96 -16.97 -17.53
C VAL A 88 -1.62 -16.10 -18.74
N ILE A 89 -0.93 -14.96 -18.53
CA ILE A 89 -0.52 -14.08 -19.63
C ILE A 89 0.46 -14.82 -20.57
N ARG A 90 1.38 -15.61 -20.01
CA ARG A 90 2.36 -16.35 -20.80
C ARG A 90 1.69 -17.42 -21.67
N GLU A 91 0.76 -18.19 -21.12
CA GLU A 91 0.00 -19.21 -21.85
C GLU A 91 -0.84 -18.60 -22.96
N PHE A 92 -1.53 -17.49 -22.67
CA PHE A 92 -2.31 -16.77 -23.69
C PHE A 92 -1.42 -16.26 -24.83
N VAL A 93 -0.26 -15.70 -24.51
CA VAL A 93 0.69 -15.21 -25.52
C VAL A 93 1.26 -16.35 -26.38
N ILE A 94 1.54 -17.51 -25.79
CA ILE A 94 2.01 -18.69 -26.54
C ILE A 94 0.91 -19.17 -27.50
N ALA A 95 -0.33 -19.32 -27.02
CA ALA A 95 -1.44 -19.80 -27.84
C ALA A 95 -1.77 -18.86 -29.02
N GLU A 96 -1.77 -17.54 -28.80
CA GLU A 96 -2.03 -16.58 -29.86
C GLU A 96 -0.87 -16.51 -30.88
N ASN A 97 0.37 -16.68 -30.43
CA ASN A 97 1.53 -16.79 -31.33
C ASN A 97 1.50 -18.08 -32.16
N GLU A 98 1.13 -19.22 -31.58
CA GLU A 98 0.93 -20.49 -32.30
C GLU A 98 -0.20 -20.37 -33.34
N ALA A 99 -1.24 -19.60 -33.03
CA ALA A 99 -2.33 -19.30 -33.94
C ALA A 99 -1.98 -18.20 -34.97
N THR A 100 -0.75 -17.66 -34.98
CA THR A 100 -0.27 -16.57 -35.85
C THR A 100 -1.10 -15.28 -35.77
N ARG A 101 -1.72 -15.01 -34.63
CA ARG A 101 -2.57 -13.84 -34.41
C ARG A 101 -1.79 -12.68 -33.79
N PRO A 102 -2.12 -11.42 -34.12
CA PRO A 102 -1.40 -10.27 -33.60
C PRO A 102 -1.69 -10.05 -32.12
N ILE A 103 -0.65 -10.09 -31.30
CA ILE A 103 -0.74 -9.85 -29.86
C ILE A 103 -0.55 -8.35 -29.59
N THR A 104 -1.59 -7.73 -29.05
CA THR A 104 -1.52 -6.35 -28.53
C THR A 104 -1.89 -6.34 -27.04
N ALA A 105 -1.68 -5.20 -26.36
CA ALA A 105 -1.99 -5.08 -24.94
C ALA A 105 -3.50 -5.25 -24.64
N GLN A 106 -4.37 -4.93 -25.61
CA GLN A 106 -5.82 -4.93 -25.42
C GLN A 106 -6.42 -6.35 -25.31
N PRO A 107 -6.12 -7.33 -26.20
CA PRO A 107 -6.51 -8.73 -26.04
C PRO A 107 -6.05 -9.35 -24.71
N ILE A 108 -4.81 -9.05 -24.30
CA ILE A 108 -4.25 -9.55 -23.03
C ILE A 108 -5.06 -9.00 -21.85
N ALA A 109 -5.33 -7.69 -21.84
CA ALA A 109 -6.09 -7.04 -20.78
C ALA A 109 -7.54 -7.59 -20.70
N ASN A 110 -8.18 -7.81 -21.84
CA ASN A 110 -9.53 -8.39 -21.90
C ASN A 110 -9.55 -9.83 -21.36
N HIS A 111 -8.57 -10.66 -21.72
CA HIS A 111 -8.48 -12.04 -21.26
C HIS A 111 -8.24 -12.13 -19.75
N VAL A 112 -7.33 -11.31 -19.22
CA VAL A 112 -7.05 -11.23 -17.78
C VAL A 112 -8.26 -10.69 -17.01
N ALA A 113 -8.94 -9.66 -17.52
CA ALA A 113 -10.13 -9.10 -16.89
C ALA A 113 -11.25 -10.15 -16.77
N LEU A 114 -11.52 -10.91 -17.84
CA LEU A 114 -12.55 -11.95 -17.86
C LEU A 114 -12.28 -13.04 -16.81
N LEU A 115 -11.04 -13.46 -16.64
CA LEU A 115 -10.65 -14.46 -15.63
C LEU A 115 -10.76 -13.91 -14.19
N VAL A 116 -10.41 -12.64 -13.97
CA VAL A 116 -10.52 -11.98 -12.65
C VAL A 116 -11.99 -11.70 -12.28
N THR A 117 -12.86 -11.41 -13.25
CA THR A 117 -14.30 -11.24 -12.98
C THR A 117 -14.99 -12.56 -12.70
N THR A 118 -14.62 -13.63 -13.41
CA THR A 118 -15.20 -14.98 -13.23
C THR A 118 -14.85 -15.58 -11.86
N THR A 119 -13.66 -15.24 -11.32
CA THR A 119 -13.21 -15.70 -10.00
C THR A 119 -13.79 -14.90 -8.83
N LYS A 120 -14.25 -13.66 -9.03
CA LYS A 120 -14.91 -12.85 -7.99
C LYS A 120 -16.36 -13.23 -7.70
N THR A 121 -17.02 -13.96 -8.60
CA THR A 121 -18.42 -14.38 -8.45
C THR A 121 -18.59 -15.80 -7.89
N MET A 122 -17.50 -16.50 -7.56
CA MET A 122 -17.55 -17.85 -7.00
C MET A 122 -16.73 -17.95 -5.72
N SER A 123 -17.24 -18.67 -4.72
CA SER A 123 -16.47 -19.01 -3.52
C SER A 123 -15.16 -19.72 -3.92
N THR A 124 -14.08 -19.43 -3.22
CA THR A 124 -12.70 -19.86 -3.57
C THR A 124 -12.58 -21.38 -3.77
N MET A 125 -13.35 -22.18 -3.02
CA MET A 125 -13.43 -23.64 -3.23
C MET A 125 -14.05 -24.03 -4.57
N THR A 126 -15.07 -23.30 -5.01
CA THR A 126 -15.81 -23.59 -6.25
C THR A 126 -14.97 -23.20 -7.47
N ALA A 127 -14.24 -22.09 -7.42
CA ALA A 127 -13.31 -21.67 -8.47
C ALA A 127 -12.21 -22.73 -8.73
N MET A 128 -11.68 -23.32 -7.64
CA MET A 128 -10.65 -24.36 -7.72
C MET A 128 -11.20 -25.70 -8.24
N GLN A 129 -12.46 -26.03 -7.95
CA GLN A 129 -13.14 -27.23 -8.47
C GLN A 129 -13.48 -27.11 -9.97
N VAL A 130 -13.79 -25.91 -10.46
CA VAL A 130 -14.10 -25.67 -11.88
C VAL A 130 -12.84 -25.58 -12.75
N MET A 131 -11.72 -25.07 -12.22
CA MET A 131 -10.46 -24.99 -12.99
C MET A 131 -9.75 -26.35 -13.17
N ARG A 132 -9.96 -27.32 -12.26
CA ARG A 132 -9.32 -28.66 -12.37
C ARG A 132 -9.68 -29.45 -13.64
N PRO A 133 -10.96 -29.58 -14.06
CA PRO A 133 -11.31 -30.32 -15.28
C PRO A 133 -10.88 -29.59 -16.56
N ILE A 134 -10.81 -28.25 -16.56
CA ILE A 134 -10.36 -27.47 -17.74
C ILE A 134 -8.87 -27.68 -18.00
N ILE A 135 -8.05 -27.69 -16.94
CA ILE A 135 -6.61 -27.99 -17.02
C ILE A 135 -6.37 -29.45 -17.44
N ALA A 136 -7.19 -30.39 -16.94
CA ALA A 136 -7.11 -31.82 -17.30
C ALA A 136 -7.55 -32.12 -18.75
N ALA A 137 -8.55 -31.39 -19.28
CA ALA A 137 -8.98 -31.51 -20.68
C ALA A 137 -7.92 -30.98 -21.66
N ALA A 138 -7.21 -29.91 -21.29
CA ALA A 138 -6.10 -29.37 -22.09
C ALA A 138 -4.91 -30.33 -22.17
N THR A 139 -4.64 -31.10 -21.11
CA THR A 139 -3.56 -32.11 -21.10
C THR A 139 -3.94 -33.41 -21.81
N THR A 140 -5.21 -33.82 -21.79
CA THR A 140 -5.68 -35.04 -22.48
C THR A 140 -5.85 -34.85 -24.00
N MET A 141 -6.21 -33.65 -24.47
CA MET A 141 -6.22 -33.36 -25.92
C MET A 141 -4.82 -33.39 -26.57
N GLN A 142 -3.74 -33.25 -25.79
CA GLN A 142 -2.36 -33.41 -26.28
C GLN A 142 -1.96 -34.88 -26.48
N MET A 143 -2.64 -35.85 -25.86
CA MET A 143 -2.27 -37.28 -25.94
C MET A 143 -3.04 -38.09 -26.99
N ILE A 144 -4.12 -37.55 -27.58
CA ILE A 144 -4.91 -38.24 -28.62
C ILE A 144 -4.40 -37.96 -30.05
N LYS A 145 -3.46 -37.02 -30.21
CA LYS A 145 -2.70 -36.82 -31.45
C LYS A 145 -1.38 -37.59 -31.39
N LEU A 146 -1.44 -38.91 -31.51
CA LEU A 146 -0.33 -39.77 -31.90
C LEU A 146 -0.71 -40.52 -33.17
#